data_AF-A0A7C0YEB8-F1
#
_entry.id   AF-A0A7C0YEB8-F1
#
_cell.length_a   1.000
_cell.length_b   1.000
_cell.length_c   1.000
_cell.angle_alpha   90.00
_cell.angle_beta   90.00
_cell.angle_gamma   90.00
#
_symmetry.space_group_name_H-M   'P 1'
#
loop_
_entity.id
_entity.type
_entity.pdbx_description
1 polymer ?
#
loop_
_entity_poly.entity_id
_entity_poly.type
_entity_poly.pdbx_seq_one_letter_code
_entity_poly.pdbx_strand_id
1 'polypeptide(L)' 'MCQRKEYEEFIPKAEELLKEHKKDVPYVALALRFGCGIWSNEKRLAKLEEVKVFSTHELRKLFLI' A
#
# COMPACT_ATOMS: atom_id res chain seq x y z
N MET A 1 19.66 8.86 3.87
CA MET A 1 19.57 7.83 2.81
C MET A 1 18.27 8.05 2.05
N CYS A 2 18.31 8.27 0.73
CA CYS A 2 17.11 8.51 -0.06
C CYS A 2 16.48 7.16 -0.43
N GLN A 3 15.64 6.61 0.46
CA GLN A 3 14.94 5.32 0.31
C GLN A 3 14.01 5.26 -0.92
N ARG A 4 13.70 6.42 -1.52
CA ARG A 4 12.83 6.53 -2.69
C ARG A 4 13.31 5.74 -3.91
N LYS A 5 14.63 5.61 -4.12
CA LYS A 5 15.19 5.01 -5.34
C LYS A 5 14.70 3.59 -5.62
N GLU A 6 14.33 2.82 -4.58
CA GLU A 6 13.94 1.42 -4.74
C GLU A 6 12.54 1.22 -5.33
N TYR A 7 11.66 2.22 -5.18
CA TYR A 7 10.26 2.16 -5.60
C TYR A 7 9.82 3.40 -6.40
N GLU A 8 10.76 4.26 -6.78
CA GLU A 8 10.51 5.53 -7.47
C GLU A 8 9.75 5.33 -8.80
N GLU A 9 10.06 4.24 -9.51
CA GLU A 9 9.38 3.87 -10.77
C GLU A 9 7.88 3.58 -10.59
N PHE A 10 7.44 3.23 -9.37
CA PHE A 10 6.04 2.95 -9.04
C PHE A 10 5.31 4.16 -8.45
N ILE A 11 6.00 5.28 -8.17
CA ILE A 11 5.37 6.50 -7.63
C ILE A 11 4.27 7.03 -8.57
N PRO A 12 4.47 7.17 -9.89
CA PRO A 12 3.42 7.71 -10.77
C PRO A 12 2.14 6.87 -10.75
N LYS A 13 2.28 5.53 -10.76
CA LYS A 13 1.14 4.62 -10.65
C LYS A 13 0.45 4.75 -9.29
N ALA A 14 1.21 4.84 -8.21
CA ALA A 14 0.65 5.03 -6.88
C ALA A 14 -0.07 6.39 -6.74
N GLU A 15 0.42 7.46 -7.36
CA GLU A 15 -0.25 8.77 -7.41
C GLU A 15 -1.57 8.71 -8.19
N GLU A 16 -1.61 7.99 -9.32
CA GLU A 16 -2.84 7.78 -10.09
C GLU A 16 -3.92 7.08 -9.26
N LEU A 17 -3.53 6.05 -8.51
CA LEU A 17 -4.43 5.28 -7.64
C LEU A 17 -4.97 6.09 -6.46
N LEU A 18 -4.14 6.97 -5.89
CA LEU A 18 -4.45 7.69 -4.65
C LEU A 18 -4.99 9.11 -4.87
N LYS A 19 -4.88 9.65 -6.08
CA LYS A 19 -5.30 11.01 -6.48
C LYS A 19 -4.80 12.07 -5.50
N GLU A 20 -5.64 12.47 -4.54
CA GLU A 20 -5.37 13.54 -3.58
C GLU A 20 -4.55 13.09 -2.35
N HIS A 21 -4.43 11.78 -2.11
CA HIS A 21 -3.82 11.22 -0.90
C HIS A 21 -2.31 11.01 -1.02
N LYS A 22 -1.57 12.10 -1.25
CA LYS A 22 -0.11 12.09 -1.51
C LYS A 22 0.73 11.43 -0.41
N LYS A 23 0.28 11.47 0.85
CA LYS A 23 1.01 10.88 1.98
C LYS A 23 1.07 9.34 1.94
N ASP A 24 0.12 8.71 1.26
CA ASP A 24 0.02 7.24 1.19
C ASP A 24 0.80 6.68 -0.02
N VAL A 25 1.19 7.54 -0.96
CA VAL A 25 1.88 7.19 -2.22
C VAL A 25 3.12 6.34 -2.01
N PRO A 26 4.04 6.66 -1.07
CA PRO A 26 5.22 5.84 -0.85
C PRO A 26 4.90 4.40 -0.44
N TYR A 27 3.83 4.19 0.34
CA TYR A 27 3.45 2.86 0.82
C TYR A 27 2.80 2.03 -0.29
N VAL A 28 1.95 2.65 -1.12
CA VAL A 28 1.37 1.98 -2.28
C VAL A 28 2.44 1.67 -3.34
N ALA A 29 3.36 2.60 -3.60
CA ALA A 29 4.48 2.36 -4.51
C ALA A 29 5.39 1.21 -4.03
N LEU A 30 5.66 1.15 -2.73
CA LEU A 30 6.41 0.05 -2.12
C LEU A 30 5.68 -1.30 -2.29
N ALA A 31 4.38 -1.33 -2.00
CA ALA A 31 3.56 -2.54 -2.14
C ALA A 31 3.52 -3.03 -3.60
N LEU A 32 3.37 -2.12 -4.55
CA LEU A 32 3.44 -2.42 -5.99
C LEU A 32 4.81 -2.99 -6.39
N ARG A 33 5.90 -2.38 -5.90
CA ARG A 33 7.28 -2.80 -6.23
C ARG A 33 7.60 -4.22 -5.76
N PHE A 34 7.16 -4.56 -4.55
CA PHE A 34 7.51 -5.82 -3.89
C PHE A 34 6.41 -6.88 -3.99
N GLY A 35 5.25 -6.55 -4.57
CA GLY A 35 4.09 -7.45 -4.63
C GLY A 35 3.58 -7.85 -3.24
N CYS A 36 3.74 -6.97 -2.24
CA CYS A 36 3.38 -7.25 -0.86
C CYS A 36 2.06 -6.57 -0.47
N GLY A 37 1.44 -7.07 0.60
CA GLY A 37 0.22 -6.48 1.13
C GLY A 37 0.47 -5.28 2.02
N ILE A 38 -0.45 -4.33 2.04
CA ILE A 38 -0.44 -3.18 2.96
C ILE A 38 -1.23 -3.55 4.22
N TRP A 39 -0.67 -3.31 5.39
CA TRP A 39 -1.43 -3.35 6.64
C TRP A 39 -2.00 -1.97 6.95
N SER A 40 -3.32 -1.81 6.85
CA SER A 40 -4.00 -0.57 7.20
C SER A 40 -5.49 -0.80 7.48
N ASN A 41 -6.07 -0.01 8.39
CA ASN A 41 -7.53 0.05 8.59
C ASN A 41 -8.19 1.14 7.74
N GLU A 42 -7.42 1.79 6.87
CA GLU A 42 -7.91 2.84 6.00
C GLU A 42 -8.78 2.27 4.87
N LYS A 43 -10.07 2.64 4.89
CA LYS A 43 -11.07 2.13 3.96
C LYS A 43 -10.80 2.49 2.51
N ARG A 44 -10.16 3.64 2.22
CA ARG A 44 -9.80 3.99 0.82
C ARG A 44 -8.75 3.03 0.26
N LEU A 45 -7.79 2.60 1.08
CA LEU A 45 -6.72 1.71 0.63
C LEU A 45 -7.27 0.30 0.39
N ALA A 46 -8.22 -0.15 1.22
CA ALA A 46 -8.91 -1.43 1.04
C ALA A 46 -9.71 -1.56 -0.26
N LYS A 47 -9.92 -0.46 -1.01
CA LYS A 47 -10.59 -0.45 -2.31
C LYS A 47 -9.63 -0.58 -3.49
N LEU A 48 -8.31 -0.51 -3.26
CA LEU A 48 -7.32 -0.69 -4.31
C LEU A 48 -7.32 -2.14 -4.76
N GLU A 49 -7.42 -2.39 -6.06
CA GLU A 49 -7.42 -3.73 -6.64
C GLU A 49 -6.00 -4.24 -6.89
N GLU A 50 -5.06 -3.31 -7.10
CA GLU A 50 -3.67 -3.58 -7.45
C GLU A 50 -2.81 -4.03 -6.27
N VAL A 51 -3.25 -3.74 -5.05
CA VAL A 51 -2.52 -4.06 -3.82
C VAL A 51 -3.47 -4.67 -2.79
N LYS A 52 -3.09 -5.82 -2.23
CA LYS A 52 -3.88 -6.45 -1.17
C LYS A 52 -3.73 -5.63 0.11
N VAL A 53 -4.84 -5.20 0.71
CA VAL A 53 -4.82 -4.48 1.98
C VAL A 53 -5.45 -5.34 3.06
N PHE A 54 -4.77 -5.44 4.19
CA PHE A 54 -5.25 -6.16 5.36
C PHE A 54 -5.56 -5.18 6.48
N SER A 55 -6.77 -5.27 7.00
CA SER A 55 -7.11 -4.66 8.28
C SER A 55 -6.46 -5.40 9.45
N THR A 56 -6.38 -4.73 10.59
CA THR A 56 -5.89 -5.34 11.84
C THR A 56 -6.75 -6.56 12.22
N HIS A 57 -8.06 -6.49 11.99
CA HIS A 57 -8.97 -7.60 12.24
C HIS A 57 -8.65 -8.83 11.37
N GLU A 58 -8.37 -8.61 10.08
CA GLU A 58 -8.00 -9.69 9.16
C GLU A 58 -6.65 -10.31 9.51
N LEU A 59 -5.64 -9.50 9.84
CA LEU A 59 -4.34 -10.02 10.26
C LEU A 59 -4.43 -10.82 11.57
N ARG A 60 -5.24 -10.35 12.53
CA ARG A 60 -5.49 -11.11 13.77
C ARG A 60 -6.11 -12.47 13.46
N LYS A 61 -7.12 -12.53 12.58
CA LYS A 61 -7.71 -13.80 12.15
C LYS A 61 -6.72 -14.71 11.43
N LEU A 62 -5.80 -14.13 10.65
CA LEU A 62 -4.82 -14.89 9.87
C LEU A 62 -3.71 -15.49 10.73
N PHE A 63 -3.28 -14.80 11.80
CA PHE A 63 -2.07 -15.15 12.54
C PHE A 63 -2.28 -15.55 14.01
N LEU A 64 -3.45 -15.29 14.61
CA LEU A 64 -3.70 -15.52 16.03
C LEU A 64 -4.87 -16.50 16.23
N ILE A 65 -4.79 -17.67 15.55
CA ILE A 65 -5.71 -18.81 15.77
C ILE A 65 -5.82 -19.10 17.27
#